data_AF-A0A502F590-F1
#
_entry.id   AF-A0A502F590-F1
#
_cell.length_a   1.000
_cell.length_b   1.000
_cell.length_c   1.000
_cell.angle_alpha   90.00
_cell.angle_beta   90.00
_cell.angle_gamma   90.00
#
_symmetry.space_group_name_H-M   'P 1'
#
loop_
_entity.id
_entity.type
_entity.pdbx_description
1 polymer ?
#
loop_
_entity_poly.entity_id
_entity_poly.type
_entity_poly.pdbx_seq_one_letter_code
_entity_poly.pdbx_strand_id
1 'polypeptide(L)' 'MKFYEKYPQLKQKSFLSKVLADTVFSTMSLEDQQVPKTKVVKIVEGVLKEKELKGNQFFTN' A
#
# COMPACT_ATOMS: atom_id res chain seq x y z
N MET A 1 15.26 15.74 -7.95
CA MET A 1 13.83 15.62 -7.58
C MET A 1 13.67 14.53 -6.56
N LYS A 2 13.03 14.81 -5.43
CA LYS A 2 12.68 13.78 -4.44
C LYS A 2 11.54 12.93 -4.99
N PHE A 3 11.51 11.64 -4.63
CA PHE A 3 10.52 10.68 -5.14
C PHE A 3 9.06 11.16 -4.98
N TYR A 4 8.74 11.75 -3.82
CA TYR A 4 7.40 12.30 -3.54
C TYR A 4 7.09 13.64 -4.23
N GLU A 5 8.09 14.33 -4.77
CA GLU A 5 7.89 15.51 -5.62
C GLU A 5 7.49 15.09 -7.03
N LYS A 6 8.02 13.97 -7.52
CA LYS A 6 7.67 13.39 -8.82
C LYS A 6 6.30 12.71 -8.80
N TYR A 7 5.92 12.12 -7.66
CA TYR A 7 4.67 11.36 -7.50
C TYR A 7 3.88 11.85 -6.28
N PRO A 8 3.27 13.06 -6.36
CA PRO A 8 2.54 13.65 -5.23
C PRO A 8 1.34 12.81 -4.80
N GLN A 9 0.76 12.02 -5.71
CA GLN A 9 -0.38 11.13 -5.43
C GLN A 9 -0.06 10.07 -4.38
N LEU A 10 1.22 9.67 -4.22
CA LEU A 10 1.64 8.71 -3.20
C LEU A 10 1.50 9.25 -1.77
N LYS A 11 1.35 10.57 -1.60
CA LYS A 11 1.01 11.18 -0.30
C LYS A 11 -0.46 10.95 0.08
N GLN A 12 -1.31 10.54 -0.86
CA GLN A 12 -2.70 10.22 -0.56
C GLN A 12 -2.79 8.77 -0.08
N LYS A 13 -3.29 8.57 1.13
CA LYS A 13 -3.42 7.25 1.76
C LYS A 13 -4.23 6.26 0.94
N SER A 14 -5.36 6.70 0.40
CA SER A 14 -6.22 5.88 -0.47
C SER A 14 -5.49 5.42 -1.72
N PHE A 15 -4.72 6.31 -2.35
CA PHE A 15 -3.95 5.99 -3.55
C PHE A 15 -2.82 5.01 -3.25
N LEU A 16 -1.99 5.29 -2.24
CA LEU A 16 -0.88 4.41 -1.86
C LEU A 16 -1.38 3.03 -1.44
N SER A 17 -2.43 2.96 -0.62
CA SER A 17 -3.02 1.71 -0.17
C SER A 17 -3.55 0.88 -1.33
N LYS A 18 -4.20 1.53 -2.31
CA LYS A 18 -4.68 0.86 -3.52
C LYS A 18 -3.54 0.31 -4.36
N VAL A 19 -2.53 1.12 -4.65
CA VAL A 19 -1.36 0.70 -5.44
C VAL A 19 -0.67 -0.49 -4.78
N LEU A 20 -0.43 -0.45 -3.47
CA LEU A 20 0.19 -1.56 -2.75
C LEU A 20 -0.65 -2.84 -2.82
N ALA A 21 -1.96 -2.74 -2.57
CA ALA A 21 -2.84 -3.91 -2.63
C ALA A 21 -2.92 -4.51 -4.04
N ASP A 22 -3.02 -3.67 -5.07
CA ASP A 22 -3.07 -4.11 -6.47
C ASP A 22 -1.74 -4.72 -6.92
N THR A 23 -0.60 -4.16 -6.52
CA THR A 23 0.73 -4.70 -6.81
C THR A 23 0.92 -6.06 -6.15
N VAL A 24 0.66 -6.18 -4.84
CA VAL A 24 0.82 -7.45 -4.11
C VAL A 24 -0.11 -8.52 -4.67
N PHE A 25 -1.38 -8.18 -4.92
CA PHE A 25 -2.33 -9.13 -5.51
C PHE A 25 -1.89 -9.60 -6.90
N SER A 26 -1.41 -8.69 -7.74
CA SER A 26 -0.93 -9.03 -9.08
C SER A 26 0.30 -9.93 -9.02
N THR A 27 1.28 -9.61 -8.16
CA THR A 27 2.49 -10.45 -8.01
C THR A 27 2.15 -11.83 -7.46
N MET A 28 1.23 -11.93 -6.50
CA MET A 28 0.76 -13.22 -5.99
C MET A 28 0.08 -14.05 -7.09
N SER A 29 -0.69 -13.40 -7.95
CA SER A 29 -1.36 -14.06 -9.08
C SER A 29 -0.37 -14.57 -10.12
N LEU A 30 0.74 -13.86 -10.34
CA LEU A 30 1.82 -14.30 -11.23
C LEU A 30 2.56 -15.54 -10.70
N GLU A 31 2.57 -15.73 -9.38
CA GLU A 31 3.18 -16.87 -8.69
C GLU A 31 2.16 -18.01 -8.43
N ASP A 32 1.04 -18.03 -9.19
CA ASP A 32 -0.08 -18.98 -9.06
C ASP A 32 -0.71 -19.05 -7.65
N GLN A 33 -0.54 -18.01 -6.83
CA GLN A 33 -1.13 -17.95 -5.49
C GLN A 33 -2.57 -17.43 -5.57
N GLN A 34 -3.53 -18.34 -5.35
CA GLN A 34 -4.95 -17.98 -5.31
C GLN A 34 -5.35 -17.41 -3.94
N VAL A 35 -5.12 -16.11 -3.76
CA VAL A 35 -5.51 -15.39 -2.55
C VAL A 35 -6.60 -14.36 -2.87
N PRO A 36 -7.75 -14.36 -2.15
CA PRO A 36 -8.79 -13.36 -2.36
C PRO A 36 -8.25 -11.94 -2.17
N LYS A 37 -8.56 -11.04 -3.12
CA LYS A 37 -8.12 -9.64 -3.07
C LYS A 37 -8.53 -8.92 -1.78
N THR A 38 -9.70 -9.24 -1.23
CA THR A 38 -10.19 -8.70 0.05
C THR A 38 -9.26 -9.03 1.22
N LYS A 39 -8.60 -10.19 1.20
CA LYS A 39 -7.61 -10.60 2.20
C LYS A 39 -6.33 -9.76 2.06
N VAL A 40 -5.86 -9.55 0.82
CA VAL A 40 -4.68 -8.71 0.53
C VAL A 40 -4.91 -7.27 1.00
N VAL A 41 -6.08 -6.69 0.71
CA VAL A 41 -6.45 -5.33 1.16
C VAL A 41 -6.36 -5.20 2.67
N LYS A 42 -6.93 -6.15 3.44
CA LYS A 42 -6.87 -6.14 4.90
C LYS A 42 -5.43 -6.22 5.44
N ILE A 43 -4.57 -7.01 4.80
CA ILE A 43 -3.16 -7.11 5.18
C ILE A 43 -2.46 -5.77 4.96
N VAL A 44 -2.61 -5.18 3.79
CA VAL A 44 -1.99 -3.88 3.44
C VAL A 44 -2.47 -2.78 4.40
N GLU A 45 -3.77 -2.69 4.66
CA GLU A 45 -4.33 -1.73 5.62
C GLU A 45 -3.79 -1.92 7.03
N GLY A 46 -3.66 -3.18 7.48
CA GLY A 46 -3.09 -3.51 8.79
C GLY A 46 -1.64 -3.05 8.92
N VAL A 47 -0.82 -3.34 7.91
CA VAL A 47 0.59 -2.94 7.87
C VAL A 47 0.75 -1.42 7.83
N LEU A 48 -0.06 -0.72 7.02
CA LEU A 48 -0.02 0.74 6.95
C LEU A 48 -0.39 1.38 8.28
N LYS A 49 -1.45 0.88 8.96
CA LYS A 49 -1.84 1.35 10.30
C LYS A 49 -0.74 1.09 11.34
N GLU A 50 -0.13 -0.10 11.32
CA GLU A 50 0.96 -0.43 12.25
C GLU A 50 2.17 0.50 12.06
N LYS A 51 2.52 0.81 10.81
CA LYS A 51 3.64 1.71 10.50
C LYS A 51 3.36 3.16 10.88
N GLU A 52 2.12 3.63 10.73
CA GLU A 52 1.68 4.94 11.24
C GLU A 52 1.81 5.00 12.78
N LEU A 53 1.38 3.96 13.50
CA LEU A 53 1.47 3.89 14.96
C LEU A 53 2.91 3.90 15.48
N LYS A 54 3.86 3.35 14.71
CA LYS A 54 5.30 3.33 15.05
C LYS A 54 6.04 4.63 14.73
N GLY A 55 5.33 5.71 14.38
CA GLY A 55 5.91 7.04 14.19
C GLY A 55 6.53 7.29 12.81
N ASN A 56 6.53 6.30 11.91
CA ASN A 56 6.83 6.51 10.50
C ASN A 56 5.56 7.05 9.82
N GLN A 57 5.30 8.35 9.95
CA GLN A 57 4.25 9.02 9.21
C GLN A 57 4.58 8.96 7.70
N PHE A 58 4.04 7.95 7.02
CA PHE A 58 4.06 7.86 5.55
C PHE A 58 3.20 8.95 4.91
N PHE A 59 2.22 9.46 5.65
CA PHE A 59 1.31 10.50 5.21
C PHE A 59 1.50 11.71 6.11
N THR A 60 1.85 12.84 5.50
CA THR A 60 1.74 14.16 6.12
C THR A 60 0.29 14.61 5.98
N ASN A 61 -0.34 15.04 7.08
CA ASN A 61 -1.61 15.79 7.03
C ASN A 61 -1.48 17.05 6.18
#